data_AF-A0ABD4YM92-F1
#
_entry.id   AF-A0ABD4YM92-F1
#
_cell.length_a   1.000
_cell.length_b   1.000
_cell.length_c   1.000
_cell.angle_alpha   90.00
_cell.angle_beta   90.00
_cell.angle_gamma   90.00
#
_symmetry.space_group_name_H-M   'P 1'
#
loop_
_entity.id
_entity.type
_entity.pdbx_description
1 polymer ?
#
loop_
_entity_poly.entity_id
_entity_poly.type
_entity_poly.pdbx_seq_one_letter_code
_entity_poly.pdbx_strand_id
1 'polypeptide(L)' 'MEVQRLTPDEFKAIFKQRGWTGKTLAVRWEVSEAWISKIVKNPERAAHWDDAVRGLPENN' A
#
# COMPACT_ATOMS: atom_id res chain seq x y z
N MET A 1 7.35 2.90 21.68
CA MET A 1 7.06 2.00 20.55
C MET A 1 7.03 2.87 19.31
N GLU A 2 8.15 2.97 18.59
CA GLU A 2 8.19 3.73 17.35
C GLU A 2 7.41 2.95 16.30
N VAL A 3 6.24 3.47 15.95
CA VAL A 3 5.48 2.99 14.80
C VAL A 3 6.34 3.32 13.59
N GLN A 4 7.16 2.37 13.13
CA GLN A 4 7.94 2.48 11.91
C GLN A 4 6.97 2.64 10.75
N ARG A 5 6.61 3.89 10.45
CA ARG A 5 5.76 4.23 9.30
C ARG A 5 6.58 3.88 8.07
N LEU A 6 6.15 2.86 7.34
CA LEU A 6 6.79 2.43 6.10
C LEU A 6 6.93 3.67 5.19
N THR A 7 8.10 3.90 4.62
CA THR A 7 8.25 4.99 3.67
C THR A 7 7.41 4.71 2.41
N PRO A 8 7.05 5.72 1.61
CA PRO A 8 6.41 5.53 0.30
C PRO A 8 7.10 4.46 -0.55
N ASP A 9 8.43 4.39 -0.45
CA ASP A 9 9.26 3.46 -1.20
C ASP A 9 9.12 2.02 -0.67
N GLU A 10 9.17 1.84 0.65
CA GLU A 10 8.92 0.55 1.30
C GLU A 10 7.51 0.02 1.01
N PHE A 11 6.49 0.89 1.06
CA PHE A 11 5.11 0.51 0.74
C PHE A 11 5.00 0.01 -0.70
N LYS A 12 5.68 0.70 -1.64
CA LYS A 12 5.82 0.26 -3.03
C LYS A 12 6.56 -1.07 -3.16
N ALA A 13 7.63 -1.26 -2.40
CA ALA A 13 8.41 -2.49 -2.42
C ALA A 13 7.57 -3.68 -1.97
N ILE A 14 6.77 -3.56 -0.89
CA ILE A 14 5.95 -4.66 -0.37
C ILE A 14 4.92 -5.13 -1.39
N PHE A 15 4.12 -4.21 -1.94
CA PHE A 15 3.10 -4.63 -2.89
C PHE A 15 3.72 -5.14 -4.19
N LYS A 16 4.83 -4.52 -4.66
CA LYS A 16 5.54 -4.96 -5.87
C LYS A 16 6.16 -6.35 -5.70
N GLN A 17 6.71 -6.64 -4.52
CA GLN A 17 7.27 -7.94 -4.16
C GLN A 17 6.20 -9.03 -4.17
N ARG A 18 4.97 -8.70 -3.77
CA ARG A 18 3.82 -9.62 -3.80
C ARG A 18 3.13 -9.71 -5.18
N GLY A 19 3.66 -9.05 -6.21
CA GLY A 19 3.06 -9.02 -7.55
C GLY A 19 1.86 -8.06 -7.69
N TRP A 20 1.59 -7.24 -6.68
CA TRP A 20 0.56 -6.22 -6.71
C TRP A 20 1.10 -4.93 -7.35
N THR A 21 0.23 -4.21 -8.03
CA THR A 21 0.53 -2.88 -8.55
C THR A 21 -0.48 -1.88 -8.01
N GLY A 22 -0.13 -0.59 -8.03
CA GLY A 22 -1.07 0.46 -7.62
C GLY A 22 -2.42 0.38 -8.35
N LYS A 23 -2.43 -0.11 -9.58
CA LYS A 23 -3.66 -0.35 -10.37
C LYS A 23 -4.49 -1.51 -9.82
N THR A 24 -3.87 -2.65 -9.52
CA THR A 24 -4.57 -3.81 -8.95
C THR A 24 -5.08 -3.51 -7.54
N LEU A 25 -4.30 -2.75 -6.76
CA LEU A 25 -4.68 -2.24 -5.44
C LEU A 25 -5.88 -1.29 -5.52
N ALA A 26 -5.85 -0.35 -6.46
CA ALA A 26 -6.96 0.56 -6.73
C ALA A 26 -8.26 -0.20 -7.01
N VAL A 27 -8.21 -1.22 -7.87
CA VAL A 27 -9.37 -2.08 -8.18
C VAL A 27 -9.84 -2.84 -6.94
N ARG A 28 -8.92 -3.45 -6.17
CA ARG A 28 -9.27 -4.26 -5.00
C ARG A 28 -9.89 -3.46 -3.85
N TRP A 29 -9.43 -2.22 -3.67
CA TRP A 29 -9.93 -1.34 -2.61
C TRP A 29 -11.03 -0.39 -3.09
N GLU A 30 -11.47 -0.52 -4.35
CA GLU A 30 -12.46 0.36 -4.99
C GLU A 30 -12.09 1.84 -4.88
N VAL A 31 -10.80 2.16 -4.98
CA VAL A 31 -10.26 3.52 -4.96
C VAL A 31 -9.57 3.85 -6.28
N SER A 32 -9.35 5.13 -6.56
CA SER A 32 -8.61 5.54 -7.76
C SER A 32 -7.10 5.32 -7.62
N GLU A 33 -6.39 5.07 -8.73
CA GLU A 33 -4.92 4.97 -8.75
C GLU A 33 -4.22 6.23 -8.20
N ALA A 34 -4.82 7.40 -8.43
CA ALA A 34 -4.38 8.66 -7.85
C ALA A 34 -4.52 8.68 -6.32
N TRP A 35 -5.56 8.04 -5.78
CA TRP A 35 -5.78 7.89 -4.34
C TRP A 35 -4.73 6.97 -3.71
N ILE A 36 -4.41 5.84 -4.36
CA ILE A 36 -3.28 4.99 -3.94
C ILE A 36 -1.97 5.79 -3.95
N SER A 37 -1.70 6.55 -5.01
CA SER A 37 -0.51 7.39 -5.08
C SER A 37 -0.48 8.44 -3.96
N LYS A 38 -1.63 8.98 -3.57
CA LYS A 38 -1.78 9.92 -2.45
C LYS A 38 -1.53 9.23 -1.11
N ILE A 39 -2.04 8.02 -0.90
CA ILE A 39 -1.80 7.20 0.31
C ILE A 39 -0.31 6.86 0.43
N VAL A 40 0.31 6.38 -0.65
CA VAL A 40 1.73 6.03 -0.70
C VAL A 40 2.59 7.23 -0.37
N LYS A 41 2.31 8.39 -0.99
CA LYS A 41 3.05 9.64 -0.73
C LYS A 41 2.75 10.26 0.63
N ASN A 42 1.65 9.89 1.30
CA ASN A 42 1.28 10.46 2.59
C ASN A 42 2.02 9.72 3.73
N PRO A 43 2.99 10.38 4.41
CA PRO A 43 3.68 9.79 5.56
C PRO A 43 2.80 9.74 6.82
N GLU A 44 1.67 10.44 6.83
CA GLU A 44 0.66 10.41 7.89
C GLU A 44 -0.53 9.51 7.52
N ARG A 45 -0.34 8.57 6.59
CA ARG A 45 -1.39 7.60 6.27
C ARG A 45 -1.78 6.81 7.51
N ALA A 46 -3.08 6.49 7.58
CA ALA A 46 -3.61 5.71 8.67
C ALA A 46 -3.10 4.27 8.61
N ALA A 47 -2.83 3.68 9.78
CA ALA A 47 -2.24 2.35 9.93
C ALA A 47 -3.07 1.22 9.28
N HIS A 48 -4.38 1.43 9.03
CA HIS A 48 -5.21 0.47 8.31
C HIS A 48 -4.73 0.24 6.87
N TRP A 49 -4.07 1.22 6.23
CA TRP A 49 -3.50 1.04 4.89
C TRP A 49 -2.27 0.14 4.91
N ASP A 50 -1.42 0.28 5.92
CA ASP A 50 -0.26 -0.59 6.12
C ASP A 50 -0.70 -2.02 6.40
N ASP A 51 -1.75 -2.19 7.22
CA ASP A 51 -2.36 -3.49 7.48
C ASP A 51 -2.98 -4.09 6.20
N ALA A 52 -3.70 -3.28 5.43
CA ALA A 52 -4.29 -3.71 4.16
C ALA A 52 -3.22 -4.17 3.14
N VAL A 53 -2.04 -3.52 3.08
CA VAL A 53 -0.91 -3.97 2.25
C VAL A 53 -0.27 -5.25 2.77
N ARG A 54 -0.12 -5.37 4.09
CA ARG A 54 0.44 -6.59 4.71
C ARG A 54 -0.49 -7.79 4.53
N GLY A 55 -1.80 -7.56 4.52
CA GLY A 55 -2.83 -8.56 4.26
C GLY A 55 -3.04 -8.90 2.79
N LEU A 56 -2.27 -8.33 1.85
CA LEU A 56 -2.37 -8.69 0.44
C LEU A 56 -1.94 -10.17 0.26
N PRO A 57 -2.80 -11.03 -0.31
CA PRO A 57 -2.42 -12.39 -0.63
C PRO A 57 -1.31 -12.38 -1.68
N GLU A 58 -0.46 -13.39 -1.65
CA GLU A 58 0.55 -13.59 -2.68
C GLU A 58 -0.20 -13.89 -3.99
N ASN A 59 -0.01 -13.06 -5.02
CA ASN A 59 -0.62 -13.28 -6.32
C ASN A 59 0.20 -14.35 -7.06
N ASN A 60 0.07 -15.60 -6.63
CA ASN A 60 0.70 -16.78 -7.24
C ASN A 60 -0.30 -17.55 -8.10
#